data_AF-A0A2S6G1X6-F1
#
_entry.id   AF-A0A2S6G1X6-F1
#
_cell.length_a   1.000
_cell.length_b   1.000
_cell.length_c   1.000
_cell.angle_alpha   90.00
_cell.angle_beta   90.00
_cell.angle_gamma   90.00
#
_symmetry.space_group_name_H-M   'P 1'
#
loop_
_entity.id
_entity.type
_entity.pdbx_description
1 polymer ?
#
loop_
_entity_poly.entity_id
_entity_poly.type
_entity_poly.pdbx_seq_one_letter_code
_entity_poly.pdbx_strand_id
1 'polypeptide(L)'
;MSSGGGNVARILYKELVGGDLRKLEAKSNDTPSGGGARDFRFRSYDDLLPVIEQMFPQKSQEPRTRNKQRVTIDVLKGWFYWQDKSTGKVTKKESTFEPPTSARKGEGRIARIHQYPCFDAGHVTIKQGNRILLLLVQLDDGSVWPYYAEESSIRTPGLWDPRVARELIDCIDAKRKEGTAVLGYKDFTNAKGFCNGK
;
A
#
# COMPACT_ATOMS: atom_id res chain seq x y z
N MET A 1 11.11 -7.86 11.42
CA MET A 1 10.08 -8.89 11.16
C MET A 1 10.68 -10.27 11.42
N SER A 2 11.02 -10.57 12.68
CA SER A 2 11.57 -11.88 13.06
C SER A 2 10.47 -12.80 13.58
N SER A 3 10.27 -13.92 12.88
CA SER A 3 9.79 -15.21 13.41
C SER A 3 8.55 -15.19 14.33
N GLY A 4 7.39 -14.82 13.78
CA GLY A 4 6.13 -14.95 14.50
C GLY A 4 4.92 -14.75 13.59
N GLY A 5 4.66 -15.71 12.69
CA GLY A 5 3.43 -15.78 11.89
C GLY A 5 3.68 -15.75 10.38
N GLY A 6 3.70 -16.92 9.74
CA GLY A 6 3.67 -17.15 8.28
C GLY A 6 4.93 -16.78 7.50
N ASN A 7 5.27 -17.53 6.44
CA ASN A 7 6.21 -16.99 5.46
C ASN A 7 5.51 -15.91 4.64
N VAL A 8 6.29 -14.95 4.15
CA VAL A 8 5.79 -13.91 3.25
C VAL A 8 5.51 -14.53 1.88
N ALA A 9 4.24 -14.56 1.51
CA ALA A 9 3.81 -15.00 0.18
C ALA A 9 4.04 -13.89 -0.84
N ARG A 10 3.62 -12.65 -0.53
CA ARG A 10 3.65 -11.51 -1.46
C ARG A 10 3.87 -10.18 -0.74
N ILE A 11 4.43 -9.21 -1.46
CA ILE A 11 4.48 -7.81 -1.03
C ILE A 11 3.97 -6.91 -2.15
N LEU A 12 3.18 -5.89 -1.80
CA LEU A 12 2.86 -4.73 -2.63
C LEU A 12 3.39 -3.51 -1.89
N TYR A 13 4.19 -2.69 -2.55
CA TYR A 13 4.86 -1.57 -1.88
C TYR A 13 4.82 -0.29 -2.70
N LYS A 14 4.75 0.83 -2.01
CA LYS A 14 4.90 2.16 -2.59
C LYS A 14 5.63 3.10 -1.65
N GLU A 15 6.44 3.98 -2.19
CA GLU A 15 7.01 5.10 -1.45
C GLU A 15 5.94 6.11 -1.08
N LEU A 16 6.00 6.57 0.16
CA LEU A 16 5.18 7.65 0.68
C LEU A 16 5.88 8.98 0.43
N VAL A 17 5.34 9.74 -0.51
CA VAL A 17 5.78 11.11 -0.78
C VAL A 17 5.08 12.11 0.12
N GLY A 18 5.55 13.36 0.19
CA GLY A 18 5.00 14.38 1.11
C GLY A 18 3.47 14.56 1.03
N GLY A 19 2.88 14.37 -0.15
CA GLY A 19 1.42 14.40 -0.31
C GLY A 19 0.67 13.23 0.33
N ASP A 20 1.29 12.05 0.43
CA ASP A 20 0.70 10.90 1.15
C ASP A 20 0.85 11.05 2.66
N LEU A 21 1.99 11.57 3.11
CA LEU A 21 2.28 11.79 4.53
C LEU A 21 1.34 12.84 5.14
N ARG A 22 1.03 13.92 4.40
CA ARG A 22 0.00 14.89 4.82
C ARG A 22 -1.39 14.27 5.00
N LYS A 23 -1.73 13.23 4.22
CA LYS A 23 -3.02 12.51 4.38
C LYS A 23 -3.04 11.67 5.66
N LEU A 24 -1.89 11.18 6.10
CA LEU A 24 -1.72 10.44 7.36
C LEU A 24 -1.82 11.37 8.56
N GLU A 25 -1.12 12.51 8.54
CA GLU A 25 -1.08 13.47 9.64
C GLU A 25 -2.37 14.27 9.87
N ALA A 26 -3.43 14.04 9.09
CA ALA A 26 -4.66 14.83 9.07
C ALA A 26 -4.47 16.35 8.83
N LYS A 27 -3.24 16.81 8.52
CA LYS A 27 -2.93 18.18 8.10
C LYS A 27 -3.29 18.39 6.63
N SER A 28 -4.57 18.58 6.34
CA SER A 28 -4.97 19.18 5.08
C SER A 28 -6.26 19.96 5.23
N ASN A 29 -6.10 21.29 5.33
CA ASN A 29 -6.90 22.28 4.61
C ASN A 29 -6.05 23.55 4.49
N ASP A 30 -5.34 23.72 3.37
CA ASP A 30 -4.82 25.03 2.95
C ASP A 30 -5.83 25.76 2.04
N THR A 31 -6.93 25.10 1.64
CA THR A 31 -8.03 25.73 0.88
C THR A 31 -9.40 25.09 1.21
N PRO A 32 -10.51 25.86 1.17
CA PRO A 32 -11.86 25.39 1.55
C PRO A 32 -12.54 24.46 0.53
N SER A 33 -11.89 24.17 -0.61
CA SER A 33 -12.49 23.41 -1.70
C SER A 33 -12.26 21.90 -1.56
N GLY A 34 -13.05 21.28 -0.68
CA GLY A 34 -13.29 19.83 -0.71
C GLY A 34 -12.24 19.01 0.02
N GLY A 35 -12.61 18.52 1.21
CA GLY A 35 -11.81 17.65 2.06
C GLY A 35 -11.08 16.59 1.25
N GLY A 36 -9.75 16.69 1.23
CA GLY A 36 -8.89 15.86 0.39
C GLY A 36 -9.14 14.38 0.64
N ALA A 37 -9.60 13.66 -0.39
CA ALA A 37 -9.80 12.22 -0.32
C ALA A 37 -8.52 11.54 0.18
N ARG A 38 -8.58 11.04 1.43
CA ARG A 38 -7.51 10.33 2.14
C ARG A 38 -7.38 8.93 1.55
N ASP A 39 -6.90 8.86 0.32
CA ASP A 39 -6.70 7.63 -0.44
C ASP A 39 -5.20 7.37 -0.62
N PHE A 40 -4.78 6.12 -0.43
CA PHE A 40 -3.52 5.66 -1.00
C PHE A 40 -3.76 5.26 -2.44
N ARG A 41 -3.10 5.98 -3.36
CA ARG A 41 -3.18 5.74 -4.79
C ARG A 41 -1.95 4.98 -5.26
N PHE A 42 -2.20 4.03 -6.14
CA PHE A 42 -1.22 3.15 -6.76
C PHE A 42 -1.31 3.34 -8.27
N ARG A 43 -0.25 3.89 -8.86
CA ARG A 43 -0.09 4.00 -10.33
C ARG A 43 0.16 2.62 -10.94
N SER A 44 0.30 2.54 -12.26
CA SER A 44 0.57 1.27 -12.96
C SER A 44 -0.46 0.20 -12.62
N TYR A 45 -1.74 0.60 -12.55
CA TYR A 45 -2.82 -0.27 -12.07
C TYR A 45 -2.84 -1.63 -12.78
N ASP A 46 -2.69 -1.65 -14.10
CA ASP A 46 -2.76 -2.89 -14.89
C ASP A 46 -1.58 -3.83 -14.55
N ASP A 47 -0.38 -3.29 -14.32
CA ASP A 47 0.78 -4.06 -13.89
C ASP A 47 0.63 -4.62 -12.47
N LEU A 48 -0.02 -3.85 -11.59
CA LEU A 48 -0.25 -4.22 -10.20
C LEU A 48 -1.49 -5.10 -10.01
N LEU A 49 -2.42 -5.12 -10.96
CA LEU A 49 -3.70 -5.80 -10.84
C LEU A 49 -3.56 -7.27 -10.42
N PRO A 50 -2.63 -8.06 -10.99
CA PRO A 50 -2.47 -9.46 -10.59
C PRO A 50 -2.21 -9.65 -9.10
N VAL A 51 -1.41 -8.81 -8.44
CA VAL A 51 -1.17 -8.91 -7.00
C VAL A 51 -2.32 -8.33 -6.18
N ILE A 52 -2.97 -7.27 -6.70
CA ILE A 52 -4.11 -6.65 -6.03
C ILE A 52 -5.26 -7.66 -5.94
N GLU A 53 -5.54 -8.42 -7.00
CA GLU A 53 -6.56 -9.47 -6.97
C GLU A 53 -6.24 -10.61 -5.99
N GLN A 54 -4.96 -10.87 -5.68
CA GLN A 54 -4.59 -11.86 -4.65
C GLN A 54 -4.79 -11.31 -3.23
N MET A 55 -4.52 -10.03 -3.00
CA MET A 55 -4.66 -9.38 -1.69
C MET A 55 -6.10 -8.95 -1.38
N PHE A 56 -6.90 -8.72 -2.42
CA PHE A 56 -8.31 -8.34 -2.37
C PHE A 56 -9.14 -9.30 -3.23
N PRO A 57 -9.29 -10.57 -2.81
CA PRO A 57 -9.80 -11.65 -3.65
C PRO A 57 -11.30 -11.57 -3.94
N GLN A 58 -12.05 -10.76 -3.19
CA GLN A 58 -13.49 -10.64 -3.38
C GLN A 58 -13.80 -9.51 -4.37
N LYS A 59 -14.73 -9.74 -5.29
CA LYS A 59 -15.25 -8.73 -6.21
C LYS A 59 -16.66 -8.34 -5.80
N SER A 60 -16.95 -7.05 -5.82
CA SER A 60 -18.29 -6.52 -5.53
C SER A 60 -18.66 -5.41 -6.51
N GLN A 61 -19.92 -5.42 -6.94
CA GLN A 61 -20.48 -4.40 -7.83
C GLN A 61 -21.00 -3.24 -6.97
N GLU A 62 -20.30 -2.12 -7.00
CA GLU A 62 -20.59 -0.98 -6.14
C GLU A 62 -21.04 0.22 -6.97
N PRO A 63 -22.19 0.84 -6.68
CA PRO A 63 -22.58 2.07 -7.34
C PRO A 63 -21.64 3.21 -6.90
N ARG A 64 -21.12 3.96 -7.88
CA ARG A 64 -20.31 5.16 -7.66
C ARG A 64 -20.74 6.27 -8.60
N THR A 65 -20.58 7.51 -8.16
CA THR A 65 -20.78 8.67 -9.02
C THR A 65 -19.49 8.98 -9.77
N ARG A 66 -19.49 8.86 -11.09
CA ARG A 66 -18.39 9.25 -11.98
C ARG A 66 -18.94 10.19 -13.04
N ASN A 67 -18.27 11.32 -13.28
CA ASN A 67 -18.72 12.34 -14.24
C ASN A 67 -20.20 12.75 -14.05
N LYS A 68 -20.64 12.93 -12.79
CA LYS A 68 -22.05 13.23 -12.41
C LYS A 68 -23.08 12.14 -12.77
N GLN A 69 -22.66 10.97 -13.22
CA GLN A 69 -23.51 9.83 -13.50
C GLN A 69 -23.27 8.71 -12.49
N ARG A 70 -24.34 7.99 -12.14
CA ARG A 70 -24.23 6.77 -11.32
C ARG A 70 -23.82 5.62 -12.22
N VAL A 71 -22.65 5.05 -11.95
CA VAL A 71 -22.11 3.89 -12.66
C VAL A 71 -21.77 2.80 -11.66
N THR A 72 -21.97 1.56 -12.06
CA THR A 72 -21.53 0.40 -11.28
C THR A 72 -20.08 0.11 -11.61
N ILE A 73 -19.25 -0.13 -10.60
CA ILE A 73 -17.86 -0.51 -10.78
C ILE A 73 -17.53 -1.76 -9.96
N ASP A 74 -16.57 -2.53 -10.46
CA ASP A 74 -15.95 -3.62 -9.72
C ASP A 74 -15.06 -3.04 -8.62
N VAL A 75 -15.40 -3.28 -7.36
CA VAL A 75 -14.55 -2.98 -6.22
C VAL A 75 -14.01 -4.28 -5.66
N LEU A 76 -12.68 -4.36 -5.55
CA LEU A 76 -11.99 -5.47 -4.93
C LEU A 76 -12.04 -5.31 -3.41
N LYS A 77 -12.31 -6.40 -2.70
CA LYS A 77 -12.46 -6.46 -1.24
C LYS A 77 -11.51 -7.49 -0.65
N GLY A 78 -10.97 -7.15 0.51
CA GLY A 78 -10.02 -7.97 1.26
C GLY A 78 -10.06 -7.59 2.73
N TRP A 79 -9.09 -8.09 3.50
CA TRP A 79 -9.00 -7.82 4.93
C TRP A 79 -7.60 -7.36 5.27
N PHE A 80 -7.51 -6.26 6.00
CA PHE A 80 -6.27 -5.88 6.68
C PHE A 80 -6.26 -6.41 8.09
N TYR A 81 -5.10 -6.94 8.48
CA TYR A 81 -4.79 -7.45 9.80
C TYR A 81 -3.73 -6.58 10.45
N TRP A 82 -3.82 -6.40 11.76
CA TRP A 82 -2.79 -5.73 12.56
C TRP A 82 -2.86 -6.20 14.01
N GLN A 83 -1.77 -5.99 14.73
CA GLN A 83 -1.76 -6.16 16.18
C GLN A 83 -2.23 -4.86 16.84
N ASP A 84 -3.31 -4.94 17.60
CA ASP A 84 -3.78 -3.82 18.41
C ASP A 84 -2.76 -3.52 19.51
N LYS A 85 -2.24 -2.29 19.56
CA LYS A 85 -1.18 -1.90 20.51
C LYS A 85 -1.64 -1.93 21.96
N SER A 86 -2.92 -1.64 22.22
CA SER A 86 -3.45 -1.54 23.59
C SER A 86 -3.70 -2.91 24.21
N THR A 87 -4.09 -3.88 23.39
CA THR A 87 -4.47 -5.22 23.86
C THR A 87 -3.47 -6.31 23.46
N GLY A 88 -2.56 -6.03 22.54
CA GLY A 88 -1.66 -7.01 21.93
C GLY A 88 -2.35 -8.03 21.02
N LYS A 89 -3.68 -7.94 20.81
CA LYS A 89 -4.46 -8.91 20.05
C LYS A 89 -4.44 -8.61 18.56
N VAL A 90 -4.46 -9.65 17.73
CA VAL A 90 -4.67 -9.51 16.29
C VAL A 90 -6.11 -9.10 16.02
N THR A 91 -6.28 -7.98 15.33
CA THR A 91 -7.57 -7.45 14.87
C THR A 91 -7.55 -7.36 13.35
N LYS A 92 -8.75 -7.29 12.74
CA LYS A 92 -8.90 -7.12 11.30
C LYS A 92 -10.03 -6.18 10.94
N LYS A 93 -9.98 -5.64 9.73
CA LYS A 93 -11.04 -4.82 9.12
C LYS A 93 -11.10 -5.05 7.61
N GLU A 94 -12.31 -5.14 7.08
CA GLU A 94 -12.52 -5.22 5.64
C GLU A 94 -11.98 -3.95 4.96
N SER A 95 -11.22 -4.15 3.90
CA SER A 95 -10.62 -3.10 3.09
C SER A 95 -11.05 -3.23 1.64
N THR A 96 -11.05 -2.09 0.94
CA THR A 96 -11.46 -2.02 -0.46
C THR A 96 -10.37 -1.41 -1.32
N PHE A 97 -10.23 -1.96 -2.53
CA PHE A 97 -9.40 -1.41 -3.59
C PHE A 97 -10.29 -1.07 -4.78
N GLU A 98 -10.40 0.22 -5.08
CA GLU A 98 -11.19 0.70 -6.21
C GLU A 98 -10.31 0.85 -7.48
N PRO A 99 -10.85 0.53 -8.66
CA PRO A 99 -10.16 0.67 -9.93
C PRO A 99 -10.01 2.15 -10.33
N PRO A 100 -9.15 2.43 -11.33
CA PRO A 100 -8.97 3.77 -11.88
C PRO A 100 -10.26 4.48 -12.26
N THR A 101 -10.21 5.82 -12.26
CA THR A 101 -11.32 6.69 -12.68
C THR A 101 -11.01 7.35 -14.02
N SER A 102 -12.03 7.89 -14.69
CA SER A 102 -11.85 8.70 -15.90
C SER A 102 -10.87 9.86 -15.72
N ALA A 103 -10.89 10.49 -14.52
CA ALA A 103 -10.03 11.63 -14.17
C ALA A 103 -8.59 11.22 -13.80
N ARG A 104 -8.38 9.97 -13.38
CA ARG A 104 -7.06 9.43 -13.02
C ARG A 104 -6.91 8.04 -13.63
N LYS A 105 -6.71 8.02 -14.94
CA LYS A 105 -6.45 6.79 -15.69
C LYS A 105 -5.18 6.14 -15.14
N GLY A 106 -5.21 4.83 -14.94
CA GLY A 106 -4.07 4.05 -14.45
C GLY A 106 -3.76 4.14 -12.95
N GLU A 107 -4.57 4.84 -12.14
CA GLU A 107 -4.40 4.91 -10.68
C GLU A 107 -5.52 4.18 -9.92
N GLY A 108 -5.22 3.01 -9.39
CA GLY A 108 -6.06 2.34 -8.41
C GLY A 108 -5.93 2.94 -7.02
N ARG A 109 -6.85 2.63 -6.10
CA ARG A 109 -6.81 3.22 -4.75
C ARG A 109 -7.34 2.34 -3.63
N ILE A 110 -6.69 2.45 -2.47
CA ILE A 110 -7.30 2.13 -1.18
C ILE A 110 -7.93 3.41 -0.65
N ALA A 111 -9.26 3.44 -0.58
CA ALA A 111 -10.00 4.63 -0.17
C ALA A 111 -10.08 4.75 1.36
N ARG A 112 -10.19 5.99 1.85
CA ARG A 112 -10.47 6.31 3.27
C ARG A 112 -9.46 5.70 4.25
N ILE A 113 -8.17 5.87 3.99
CA ILE A 113 -7.06 5.27 4.77
C ILE A 113 -7.12 5.63 6.27
N HIS A 114 -7.63 6.82 6.61
CA HIS A 114 -7.85 7.26 7.98
C HIS A 114 -8.84 6.40 8.79
N GLN A 115 -9.63 5.55 8.14
CA GLN A 115 -10.56 4.66 8.81
C GLN A 115 -9.91 3.34 9.25
N TYR A 116 -8.66 3.08 8.86
CA TYR A 116 -7.95 1.86 9.25
C TYR A 116 -6.93 2.18 10.33
N PRO A 117 -7.10 1.65 11.56
CA PRO A 117 -6.13 1.86 12.64
C PRO A 117 -4.70 1.39 12.29
N CYS A 118 -4.57 0.41 11.40
CA CYS A 118 -3.27 -0.06 10.89
C CYS A 118 -2.50 0.98 10.06
N PHE A 119 -3.13 2.10 9.66
CA PHE A 119 -2.50 3.22 8.97
C PHE A 119 -2.28 4.44 9.88
N ASP A 120 -2.25 4.26 11.20
CA ASP A 120 -2.00 5.36 12.12
C ASP A 120 -0.64 6.04 11.84
N ALA A 121 -0.69 7.36 11.65
CA ALA A 121 0.45 8.22 11.35
C ALA A 121 1.47 8.29 12.50
N GLY A 122 1.07 7.98 13.74
CA GLY A 122 1.97 7.91 14.90
C GLY A 122 3.11 6.88 14.75
N HIS A 123 3.08 6.07 13.70
CA HIS A 123 4.09 5.08 13.36
C HIS A 123 5.13 5.57 12.34
N VAL A 124 4.97 6.77 11.81
CA VAL A 124 5.78 7.27 10.70
C VAL A 124 6.61 8.47 11.16
N THR A 125 7.89 8.26 11.45
CA THR A 125 8.84 9.36 11.70
C THR A 125 9.71 9.55 10.47
N ILE A 126 9.59 10.69 9.80
CA ILE A 126 10.41 10.98 8.62
C ILE A 126 11.69 11.67 9.07
N LYS A 127 12.81 10.96 8.91
CA LYS A 127 14.13 11.58 9.01
C LYS A 127 14.55 12.09 7.63
N GLN A 128 15.19 13.24 7.58
CA GLN A 128 15.70 13.81 6.33
C GLN A 128 16.60 12.79 5.61
N GLY A 129 16.35 12.57 4.32
CA GLY A 129 17.09 11.61 3.51
C GLY A 129 16.66 10.14 3.64
N ASN A 130 15.70 9.81 4.51
CA ASN A 130 15.19 8.45 4.67
C ASN A 130 13.84 8.29 3.96
N ARG A 131 13.76 7.42 2.95
CA ARG A 131 12.48 7.11 2.32
C ARG A 131 11.64 6.22 3.22
N ILE A 132 10.32 6.35 3.10
CA ILE A 132 9.36 5.50 3.80
C ILE A 132 8.51 4.78 2.76
N LEU A 133 8.45 3.47 2.85
CA LEU A 133 7.57 2.64 2.04
C LEU A 133 6.34 2.24 2.85
N LEU A 134 5.16 2.38 2.26
CA LEU A 134 4.00 1.58 2.63
C LEU A 134 4.17 0.19 2.01
N LEU A 135 4.03 -0.85 2.81
CA LEU A 135 3.98 -2.24 2.38
C LEU A 135 2.65 -2.86 2.76
N LEU A 136 2.06 -3.61 1.85
CA LEU A 136 1.06 -4.62 2.16
C LEU A 136 1.76 -5.97 2.02
N VAL A 137 1.88 -6.69 3.14
CA VAL A 137 2.52 -7.99 3.20
C VAL A 137 1.43 -9.05 3.29
N GLN A 138 1.32 -9.91 2.28
CA GLN A 138 0.46 -11.08 2.34
C GLN A 138 1.28 -12.28 2.84
N LEU A 139 0.80 -12.93 3.89
CA LEU A 139 1.39 -14.18 4.39
C LEU A 139 0.79 -15.39 3.65
N ASP A 140 1.42 -16.57 3.80
CA ASP A 140 0.96 -17.82 3.18
C ASP A 140 -0.48 -18.22 3.57
N ASP A 141 -0.97 -17.77 4.74
CA ASP A 141 -2.35 -18.00 5.19
C ASP A 141 -3.38 -17.06 4.52
N GLY A 142 -2.93 -16.18 3.63
CA GLY A 142 -3.73 -15.21 2.90
C GLY A 142 -3.99 -13.90 3.65
N SER A 143 -3.58 -13.77 4.91
CA SER A 143 -3.73 -12.54 5.68
C SER A 143 -2.86 -11.41 5.13
N VAL A 144 -3.42 -10.20 5.03
CA VAL A 144 -2.71 -9.02 4.50
C VAL A 144 -2.43 -8.04 5.63
N TRP A 145 -1.17 -7.71 5.82
CA TRP A 145 -0.65 -6.91 6.92
C TRP A 145 0.00 -5.64 6.39
N PRO A 146 -0.61 -4.47 6.63
CA PRO A 146 0.00 -3.21 6.27
C PRO A 146 1.14 -2.82 7.23
N TYR A 147 2.24 -2.34 6.68
CA TYR A 147 3.41 -1.86 7.41
C TYR A 147 3.99 -0.60 6.79
N TYR A 148 4.64 0.21 7.61
CA TYR A 148 5.58 1.23 7.15
C TYR A 148 7.00 0.73 7.36
N ALA A 149 7.84 0.89 6.34
CA ALA A 149 9.25 0.56 6.41
C ALA A 149 10.11 1.77 6.06
N GLU A 150 11.08 2.04 6.93
CA GLU A 150 12.15 2.97 6.65
C GLU A 150 13.20 2.33 5.75
N GLU A 151 13.66 3.04 4.73
CA GLU A 151 14.74 2.59 3.84
C GLU A 151 15.99 2.17 4.62
N SER A 152 16.40 2.96 5.61
CA SER A 152 17.50 2.64 6.53
C SER A 152 17.32 1.27 7.19
N SER A 153 16.10 0.94 7.64
CA SER A 153 15.80 -0.35 8.26
C SER A 153 15.89 -1.49 7.26
N ILE A 154 15.40 -1.29 6.02
CA ILE A 154 15.45 -2.29 4.94
C ILE A 154 16.91 -2.61 4.59
N ARG A 155 17.77 -1.59 4.55
CA ARG A 155 19.21 -1.73 4.26
C ARG A 155 20.02 -2.30 5.41
N THR A 156 19.48 -2.36 6.63
CA THR A 156 20.20 -2.89 7.80
C THR A 156 20.13 -4.43 7.81
N PRO A 157 21.27 -5.14 7.75
CA PRO A 157 21.29 -6.59 7.74
C PRO A 157 20.59 -7.19 8.97
N GLY A 158 19.78 -8.22 8.76
CA GLY A 158 19.13 -8.98 9.83
C GLY A 158 17.80 -8.42 10.37
N LEU A 159 17.37 -7.20 9.98
CA LEU A 159 16.09 -6.64 10.46
C LEU A 159 14.86 -7.14 9.67
N TRP A 160 15.07 -7.53 8.42
CA TRP A 160 14.05 -7.94 7.46
C TRP A 160 14.33 -9.34 6.91
N ASP A 161 13.29 -10.02 6.44
CA ASP A 161 13.47 -11.24 5.62
C ASP A 161 14.39 -10.88 4.43
N PRO A 162 15.50 -11.63 4.20
CA PRO A 162 16.48 -11.28 3.18
C PRO A 162 15.91 -11.19 1.76
N ARG A 163 14.86 -11.96 1.43
CA ARG A 163 14.20 -11.94 0.11
C ARG A 163 13.37 -10.67 -0.06
N VAL A 164 12.66 -10.27 0.99
CA VAL A 164 11.90 -9.01 1.03
C VAL A 164 12.84 -7.81 0.95
N ALA A 165 13.90 -7.80 1.77
CA ALA A 165 14.88 -6.71 1.77
C ALA A 165 15.54 -6.54 0.41
N ARG A 166 15.98 -7.64 -0.21
CA ARG A 166 16.60 -7.61 -1.55
C ARG A 166 15.65 -7.03 -2.60
N GLU A 167 14.41 -7.49 -2.66
CA GLU A 167 13.44 -6.97 -3.64
C GLU A 167 13.21 -5.47 -3.48
N LEU A 168 13.04 -5.01 -2.22
CA LEU A 168 12.82 -3.60 -1.94
C LEU A 168 14.04 -2.76 -2.30
N ILE A 169 15.26 -3.20 -1.93
CA ILE A 169 16.52 -2.52 -2.27
C ILE A 169 16.71 -2.44 -3.78
N ASP A 170 16.57 -3.58 -4.48
CA ASP A 170 16.70 -3.66 -5.93
C ASP A 170 15.73 -2.70 -6.63
N CYS A 171 14.50 -2.58 -6.11
CA CYS A 171 13.56 -1.62 -6.65
C CYS A 171 13.94 -0.19 -6.23
N ILE A 172 14.25 0.11 -4.97
CA ILE A 172 14.67 1.46 -4.51
C ILE A 172 15.81 2.01 -5.38
N ASP A 173 16.79 1.18 -5.71
CA ASP A 173 18.00 1.55 -6.46
C ASP A 173 17.82 1.51 -7.98
N ALA A 174 16.68 1.02 -8.47
CA ALA A 174 16.38 0.96 -9.90
C ALA A 174 16.29 2.36 -10.54
N LYS A 175 16.76 2.48 -11.79
CA LYS A 175 16.74 3.75 -12.53
C LYS A 175 15.30 4.13 -12.89
N ARG A 176 14.88 5.32 -12.53
CA ARG A 176 13.53 5.83 -12.83
C ARG A 176 13.57 7.30 -13.20
N LYS A 177 12.52 7.75 -13.90
CA LYS A 177 12.33 9.18 -14.19
C LYS A 177 12.31 9.97 -12.88
N GLU A 178 13.01 11.11 -12.87
CA GLU A 178 13.03 12.02 -11.74
C GLU A 178 11.61 12.38 -11.26
N GLY A 179 11.44 12.46 -9.94
CA GLY A 179 10.14 12.70 -9.30
C GLY A 179 9.17 11.51 -9.30
N THR A 180 9.60 10.34 -9.80
CA THR A 180 8.80 9.11 -9.72
C THR A 180 9.10 8.39 -8.41
N ALA A 181 8.07 8.17 -7.59
CA ALA A 181 8.17 7.43 -6.34
C ALA A 181 8.33 5.93 -6.59
N VAL A 182 9.03 5.21 -5.70
CA VAL A 182 9.16 3.74 -5.78
C VAL A 182 7.78 3.08 -5.71
N LEU A 183 7.51 2.11 -6.58
CA LEU A 183 6.26 1.35 -6.61
C LEU A 183 6.52 -0.01 -7.22
N GLY A 184 5.96 -1.06 -6.62
CA GLY A 184 6.11 -2.40 -7.15
C GLY A 184 5.43 -3.47 -6.32
N TYR A 185 5.59 -4.70 -6.76
CA TYR A 185 5.20 -5.89 -6.01
C TYR A 185 6.13 -7.05 -6.32
N LYS A 186 6.13 -8.02 -5.41
CA LYS A 186 6.76 -9.32 -5.63
C LYS A 186 5.89 -10.43 -5.06
N ASP A 187 5.68 -11.45 -5.88
CA ASP A 187 5.07 -12.71 -5.50
C ASP A 187 6.18 -13.76 -5.35
N PHE A 188 6.42 -14.19 -4.12
CA PHE A 188 7.44 -15.19 -3.79
C PHE A 188 6.98 -16.62 -4.09
N THR A 189 5.70 -16.84 -4.41
CA THR A 189 5.13 -18.15 -4.71
C THR A 189 5.30 -18.58 -6.17
N ASN A 190 5.47 -17.62 -7.10
CA ASN A 190 5.55 -17.89 -8.55
C ASN A 190 6.54 -16.99 -9.30
N ALA A 191 7.46 -16.34 -8.56
CA ALA A 191 8.49 -15.43 -9.06
C ALA A 191 8.00 -14.18 -9.83
N LYS A 192 6.68 -13.98 -10.02
CA LYS A 192 6.15 -12.77 -10.66
C LYS A 192 6.46 -11.53 -9.82
N GLY A 193 6.68 -10.41 -10.48
CA GLY A 193 6.93 -9.14 -9.82
C GLY A 193 6.95 -8.00 -10.82
N PHE A 194 6.88 -6.79 -10.28
CA PHE A 194 6.94 -5.56 -11.03
C PHE A 194 7.62 -4.49 -10.18
N CYS A 195 8.49 -3.70 -10.80
CA CYS A 195 9.07 -2.51 -10.20
C CYS A 195 9.06 -1.40 -11.26
N ASN A 196 8.53 -0.23 -10.93
CA ASN A 196 8.39 0.88 -11.86
C ASN A 196 9.71 1.57 -12.30
N GLY A 197 10.85 1.07 -11.86
CA GLY A 197 12.18 1.50 -12.32
C GLY A 197 12.94 0.42 -13.09
N LYS A 198 12.30 -0.72 -13.38
CA LYS A 198 12.85 -1.81 -14.19
C LYS A 198 12.14 -1.90 -15.53
#